data_AF-A0A6P5T190-F1
#
_entry.id   AF-A0A6P5T190-F1
#
_cell.length_a   1.000
_cell.length_b   1.000
_cell.length_c   1.000
_cell.angle_alpha   90.00
_cell.angle_beta   90.00
_cell.angle_gamma   90.00
#
_symmetry.space_group_name_H-M   'P 1'
#
loop_
_entity.id
_entity.type
_entity.pdbx_description
1 polymer ?
#
loop_
_entity_poly.entity_id
_entity_poly.type
_entity_poly.pdbx_seq_one_letter_code
_entity_poly.pdbx_strand_id
1 'polypeptide(L)'
;MFYETVKSSVDTAFGACDIEGGNRVFQDDMNLLDAPYVSGALSSCLDDLTNKGLYLFAVILTGRSVKFEKTRWKMKRVIREFLPKVFGRQDNHDDKMEISKQISQLLNDPQYFQDNFITFSSSRLQSHHAAVRKVLDGLRDLPYETLLAMHRKLKGGRQSLPQLRPKKSGWNRDSLINQVRKTIEKMLSELSIGDELQEPLTKAMAVVGLSLKLIPGFHNSTITEFHQFSPEIKILQDEISRAIWLVKTKI
;
A
#
# COMPACT_ATOMS: atom_id res chain seq x y z
N MET A 1 -3.86 -44.49 17.97
CA MET A 1 -4.17 -43.11 18.39
C MET A 1 -4.95 -42.46 17.27
N PHE A 2 -6.20 -42.11 17.53
CA PHE A 2 -7.14 -41.71 16.48
C PHE A 2 -6.94 -40.25 16.11
N TYR A 3 -7.02 -39.96 14.81
CA TYR A 3 -6.88 -38.63 14.20
C TYR A 3 -7.72 -37.56 14.91
N GLU A 4 -8.92 -37.93 15.37
CA GLU A 4 -9.82 -37.08 16.17
C GLU A 4 -9.18 -36.61 17.50
N THR A 5 -8.41 -37.47 18.17
CA THR A 5 -7.73 -37.12 19.44
C THR A 5 -6.56 -36.16 19.21
N VAL A 6 -5.83 -36.34 18.10
CA VAL A 6 -4.74 -35.44 17.71
C VAL A 6 -5.30 -34.09 17.24
N LYS A 7 -6.38 -34.10 16.46
CA LYS A 7 -7.06 -32.89 15.99
C LYS A 7 -7.64 -32.09 17.16
N SER A 8 -8.34 -32.74 18.09
CA SER A 8 -8.88 -32.09 19.29
C SER A 8 -7.78 -31.51 20.19
N SER A 9 -6.63 -32.20 20.31
CA SER A 9 -5.49 -31.69 21.08
C SER A 9 -4.81 -30.48 20.42
N VAL A 10 -4.74 -30.45 19.09
CA VAL A 10 -4.20 -29.32 18.32
C VAL A 10 -5.18 -28.13 18.34
N ASP A 11 -6.48 -28.37 18.15
CA ASP A 11 -7.50 -27.32 18.22
C ASP A 11 -7.57 -26.70 19.64
N THR A 12 -7.36 -27.48 20.70
CA THR A 12 -7.33 -26.97 22.09
C THR A 12 -6.02 -26.23 22.42
N ALA A 13 -4.89 -26.63 21.80
CA ALA A 13 -3.59 -25.99 22.03
C ALA A 13 -3.38 -24.70 21.20
N PHE A 14 -4.10 -24.55 20.08
CA PHE A 14 -3.97 -23.42 19.15
C PHE A 14 -5.25 -22.59 18.98
N GLY A 15 -6.39 -23.01 19.53
CA GLY A 15 -7.69 -22.37 19.39
C GLY A 15 -8.26 -21.84 20.71
N ALA A 16 -7.74 -20.72 21.18
CA ALA A 16 -8.43 -19.83 22.11
C ALA A 16 -8.04 -18.37 21.80
N CYS A 17 -8.35 -17.96 20.57
CA CYS A 17 -8.55 -16.57 20.25
C CYS A 17 -9.88 -16.51 19.49
N ASP A 18 -10.97 -16.46 20.23
CA ASP A 18 -12.21 -15.86 19.77
C ASP A 18 -11.91 -14.40 19.43
N ILE A 19 -11.40 -14.16 18.23
CA ILE A 19 -11.42 -12.84 17.63
C ILE A 19 -12.74 -12.76 16.88
N GLU A 20 -13.80 -12.47 17.64
CA GLU A 20 -14.91 -11.67 17.14
C GLU A 20 -14.33 -10.36 16.58
N GLY A 21 -13.91 -10.40 15.32
CA GLY A 21 -13.28 -9.28 14.63
C GLY A 21 -13.28 -9.45 13.12
N GLY A 22 -14.16 -10.33 12.60
CA GLY A 22 -14.43 -10.41 11.18
C GLY A 22 -15.08 -9.12 10.69
N ASN A 23 -14.39 -8.43 9.76
CA ASN A 23 -14.94 -7.44 8.83
C ASN A 23 -15.29 -6.03 9.36
N ARG A 24 -14.70 -5.53 10.44
CA ARG A 24 -14.89 -4.09 10.82
C ARG A 24 -13.66 -3.19 10.65
N VAL A 25 -12.45 -3.75 10.47
CA VAL A 25 -11.21 -2.96 10.50
C VAL A 25 -10.91 -2.21 9.18
N PHE A 26 -11.65 -2.46 8.10
CA PHE A 26 -11.40 -1.80 6.80
C PHE A 26 -12.14 -0.48 6.58
N GLN A 27 -13.02 -0.04 7.49
CA GLN A 27 -13.77 1.21 7.31
C GLN A 27 -13.09 2.43 7.93
N ASP A 28 -12.35 2.28 9.03
CA ASP A 28 -11.83 3.45 9.76
C ASP A 28 -10.58 4.06 9.13
N ASP A 29 -9.69 3.26 8.54
CA ASP A 29 -8.47 3.76 7.88
C ASP A 29 -8.72 4.34 6.47
N MET A 30 -9.92 4.17 5.90
CA MET A 30 -10.28 4.71 4.58
C MET A 30 -10.55 6.22 4.60
N ASN A 31 -10.57 6.84 5.77
CA ASN A 31 -10.95 8.25 5.96
C ASN A 31 -9.80 9.25 5.83
N LEU A 32 -8.56 8.78 5.61
CA LEU A 32 -7.36 9.63 5.64
C LEU A 32 -6.50 9.48 4.37
N LEU A 33 -7.16 9.55 3.21
CA LEU A 33 -6.45 9.73 1.95
C LEU A 33 -5.89 11.15 1.88
N ASP A 34 -4.58 11.23 1.71
CA ASP A 34 -3.85 12.49 1.65
C ASP A 34 -4.24 13.27 0.38
N ALA A 35 -4.33 14.60 0.48
CA ALA A 35 -4.83 15.44 -0.60
C ALA A 35 -4.12 15.23 -1.97
N PRO A 36 -2.79 15.01 -2.02
CA PRO A 36 -2.09 14.67 -3.27
C PRO A 36 -2.54 13.34 -3.88
N TYR A 37 -2.82 12.34 -3.04
CA TYR A 37 -3.31 11.03 -3.48
C TYR A 37 -4.70 11.16 -4.10
N VAL A 38 -5.61 11.86 -3.42
CA VAL A 38 -6.99 12.06 -3.91
C VAL A 38 -7.01 12.78 -5.26
N SER A 39 -6.14 13.78 -5.44
CA SER A 39 -5.96 14.46 -6.72
C SER A 39 -5.49 13.50 -7.81
N GLY A 40 -4.43 12.72 -7.54
CA GLY A 40 -3.96 11.70 -8.49
C GLY A 40 -5.05 10.70 -8.85
N ALA A 41 -5.88 10.32 -7.87
CA ALA A 41 -6.94 9.33 -7.95
C ALA A 41 -8.00 9.71 -8.96
N LEU A 42 -8.51 10.91 -8.79
CA LEU A 42 -9.55 11.43 -9.65
C LEU A 42 -9.04 11.67 -11.08
N SER A 43 -7.77 12.08 -11.24
CA SER A 43 -7.19 12.40 -12.55
C SER A 43 -7.07 11.17 -13.47
N SER A 44 -6.64 10.04 -12.90
CA SER A 44 -6.39 8.82 -13.68
C SER A 44 -7.65 8.05 -14.04
N CYS A 45 -8.69 8.10 -13.21
CA CYS A 45 -9.94 7.38 -13.46
C CYS A 45 -10.98 8.17 -14.28
N LEU A 46 -10.63 9.37 -14.77
CA LEU A 46 -11.58 10.25 -15.48
C LEU A 46 -12.29 9.58 -16.65
N ASP A 47 -11.58 8.72 -17.37
CA ASP A 47 -12.13 8.04 -18.55
C ASP A 47 -13.13 6.94 -18.18
N ASP A 48 -13.02 6.41 -16.97
CA ASP A 48 -13.81 5.30 -16.44
C ASP A 48 -15.04 5.76 -15.64
N LEU A 49 -15.13 7.05 -15.31
CA LEU A 49 -16.29 7.60 -14.60
C LEU A 49 -17.56 7.56 -15.45
N THR A 50 -18.71 7.35 -14.82
CA THR A 50 -20.02 7.56 -15.45
C THR A 50 -20.28 9.05 -15.65
N ASN A 51 -21.27 9.42 -16.48
CA ASN A 51 -21.65 10.84 -16.63
C ASN A 51 -22.15 11.44 -15.30
N LYS A 52 -22.75 10.62 -14.43
CA LYS A 52 -23.16 10.99 -13.07
C LYS A 52 -21.94 11.25 -12.19
N GLY A 53 -20.95 10.37 -12.23
CA GLY A 53 -19.67 10.55 -11.52
C GLY A 53 -18.95 11.84 -11.94
N LEU A 54 -18.72 12.02 -13.25
CA LEU A 54 -18.09 13.22 -13.80
C LEU A 54 -18.79 14.52 -13.38
N TYR A 55 -20.12 14.52 -13.37
CA TYR A 55 -20.88 15.68 -12.95
C TYR A 55 -20.65 16.00 -11.47
N LEU A 56 -20.72 15.00 -10.59
CA LEU A 56 -20.54 15.20 -9.14
C LEU A 56 -19.13 15.67 -8.79
N PHE A 57 -18.09 15.09 -9.40
CA PHE A 57 -16.71 15.53 -9.19
C PHE A 57 -16.49 16.96 -9.67
N ALA A 58 -17.03 17.32 -10.84
CA ALA A 58 -16.95 18.70 -11.34
C ALA A 58 -17.68 19.68 -10.41
N VAL A 59 -18.84 19.30 -9.86
CA VAL A 59 -19.59 20.13 -8.90
C VAL A 59 -18.81 20.37 -7.60
N ILE A 60 -18.17 19.33 -7.06
CA ILE A 60 -17.39 19.43 -5.81
C ILE A 60 -16.17 20.31 -6.02
N LEU A 61 -15.41 20.08 -7.10
CA LEU A 61 -14.19 20.86 -7.38
C LEU A 61 -14.46 22.33 -7.71
N THR A 62 -15.65 22.66 -8.18
CA THR A 62 -16.05 24.04 -8.48
C THR A 62 -16.82 24.70 -7.34
N GLY A 63 -17.08 23.99 -6.23
CA GLY A 63 -17.89 24.49 -5.12
C GLY A 63 -19.29 24.95 -5.56
N ARG A 64 -19.87 24.33 -6.62
CA ARG A 64 -21.13 24.75 -7.28
C ARG A 64 -21.14 26.17 -7.85
N SER A 65 -20.02 26.89 -7.83
CA SER A 65 -19.95 28.30 -8.22
C SER A 65 -19.86 28.50 -9.73
N VAL A 66 -19.33 27.51 -10.46
CA VAL A 66 -19.08 27.61 -11.90
C VAL A 66 -20.16 26.87 -12.68
N LYS A 67 -20.82 27.57 -13.62
CA LYS A 67 -21.68 26.93 -14.61
C LYS A 67 -20.82 26.29 -15.70
N PHE A 68 -21.01 25.00 -15.92
CA PHE A 68 -20.38 24.28 -17.01
C PHE A 68 -21.40 23.42 -17.74
N GLU A 69 -21.13 23.17 -19.02
CA GLU A 69 -21.98 22.29 -19.81
C GLU A 69 -21.83 20.84 -19.38
N LYS A 70 -22.97 20.13 -19.36
CA LYS A 70 -23.07 18.75 -18.89
C LYS A 70 -22.70 17.72 -19.97
N THR A 71 -21.76 18.04 -20.85
CA THR A 71 -21.22 17.07 -21.80
C THR A 71 -19.99 16.39 -21.21
N ARG A 72 -19.81 15.09 -21.48
CA ARG A 72 -18.75 14.26 -20.89
C ARG A 72 -17.36 14.90 -21.02
N TRP A 73 -17.01 15.38 -22.22
CA TRP A 73 -15.71 16.01 -22.46
C TRP A 73 -15.54 17.35 -21.74
N LYS A 74 -16.60 18.17 -21.64
CA LYS A 74 -16.55 19.44 -20.90
C LYS A 74 -16.44 19.23 -19.39
N MET A 75 -17.15 18.24 -18.82
CA MET A 75 -16.98 17.86 -17.42
C MET A 75 -15.55 17.39 -17.12
N LYS A 76 -14.97 16.51 -17.96
CA LYS A 76 -13.57 16.08 -17.82
C LYS A 76 -12.60 17.25 -17.88
N ARG A 77 -12.82 18.20 -18.80
CA ARG A 77 -12.01 19.41 -18.92
C ARG A 77 -12.07 20.25 -17.63
N VAL A 78 -13.27 20.50 -17.11
CA VAL A 78 -13.46 21.23 -15.85
C VAL A 78 -12.74 20.53 -14.71
N ILE A 79 -12.88 19.20 -14.57
CA ILE A 79 -12.16 18.47 -13.51
C ILE A 79 -10.65 18.68 -13.65
N ARG A 80 -10.07 18.46 -14.84
CA ARG A 80 -8.62 18.64 -15.07
C ARG A 80 -8.13 20.05 -14.77
N GLU A 81 -8.96 21.07 -14.99
CA GLU A 81 -8.60 22.46 -14.76
C GLU A 81 -8.68 22.86 -13.28
N PHE A 82 -9.68 22.39 -12.55
CA PHE A 82 -9.93 22.77 -11.15
C PHE A 82 -9.18 21.89 -10.15
N LEU A 83 -8.88 20.66 -10.51
CA LEU A 83 -8.12 19.72 -9.68
C LEU A 83 -6.77 20.31 -9.20
N PRO A 84 -5.85 20.80 -10.04
CA PRO A 84 -4.61 21.41 -9.57
C PRO A 84 -4.81 22.73 -8.82
N LYS A 85 -5.92 23.45 -9.04
CA LYS A 85 -6.25 24.70 -8.33
C LYS A 85 -6.67 24.42 -6.89
N VAL A 86 -7.47 23.37 -6.67
CA VAL A 86 -7.92 22.93 -5.35
C VAL A 86 -6.78 22.27 -4.56
N PHE A 87 -5.94 21.48 -5.22
CA PHE A 87 -4.88 20.71 -4.56
C PHE A 87 -3.49 21.38 -4.59
N GLY A 88 -3.37 22.57 -5.19
CA GLY A 88 -2.15 23.35 -5.30
C GLY A 88 -1.62 23.94 -3.98
N ARG A 89 -0.53 24.70 -4.08
CA ARG A 89 0.14 25.37 -2.95
C ARG A 89 -0.54 26.71 -2.62
N GLN A 90 -1.75 26.72 -2.03
CA GLN A 90 -2.21 27.91 -1.33
C GLN A 90 -3.28 27.62 -0.26
N ASP A 91 -2.96 28.09 0.95
CA ASP A 91 -3.80 28.67 2.02
C ASP A 91 -5.29 28.29 2.06
N ASN A 92 -5.59 27.07 2.52
CA ASN A 92 -6.75 26.69 3.36
C ASN A 92 -6.74 25.17 3.56
N HIS A 93 -6.07 24.70 4.61
CA HIS A 93 -5.89 23.27 4.88
C HIS A 93 -7.23 22.56 5.15
N ASP A 94 -8.16 23.23 5.84
CA ASP A 94 -9.43 22.64 6.27
C ASP A 94 -10.39 22.41 5.09
N ASP A 95 -10.55 23.39 4.20
CA ASP A 95 -11.37 23.26 2.98
C ASP A 95 -10.83 22.15 2.07
N LYS A 96 -9.50 22.08 1.94
CA LYS A 96 -8.81 21.06 1.15
C LYS A 96 -9.03 19.67 1.75
N MET A 97 -9.00 19.54 3.07
CA MET A 97 -9.24 18.28 3.76
C MET A 97 -10.69 17.81 3.57
N GLU A 98 -11.66 18.72 3.67
CA GLU A 98 -13.08 18.41 3.48
C GLU A 98 -13.38 18.01 2.02
N ILE A 99 -12.84 18.74 1.04
CA ILE A 99 -12.95 18.37 -0.39
C ILE A 99 -12.27 17.03 -0.66
N SER A 100 -11.10 16.77 -0.07
CA SER A 100 -10.39 15.49 -0.18
C SER A 100 -11.24 14.34 0.33
N LYS A 101 -11.90 14.54 1.48
CA LYS A 101 -12.78 13.54 2.10
C LYS A 101 -13.98 13.24 1.21
N GLN A 102 -14.64 14.26 0.68
CA GLN A 102 -15.81 14.08 -0.21
C GLN A 102 -15.43 13.36 -1.50
N ILE A 103 -14.30 13.73 -2.13
CA ILE A 103 -13.82 13.06 -3.33
C ILE A 103 -13.44 11.61 -3.01
N SER A 104 -12.77 11.36 -1.88
CA SER A 104 -12.42 10.00 -1.43
C SER A 104 -13.65 9.11 -1.24
N GLN A 105 -14.70 9.63 -0.61
CA GLN A 105 -15.97 8.92 -0.43
C GLN A 105 -16.61 8.56 -1.78
N LEU A 106 -16.62 9.48 -2.74
CA LEU A 106 -17.15 9.24 -4.08
C LEU A 106 -16.30 8.25 -4.90
N LEU A 107 -14.98 8.30 -4.77
CA LEU A 107 -14.07 7.37 -5.43
C LEU A 107 -14.24 5.93 -4.91
N ASN A 108 -14.68 5.78 -3.67
CA ASN A 108 -14.99 4.48 -3.07
C ASN A 108 -16.41 3.98 -3.41
N ASP A 109 -17.24 4.78 -4.09
CA ASP A 109 -18.60 4.39 -4.44
C ASP A 109 -18.66 3.84 -5.88
N PRO A 110 -18.94 2.53 -6.03
CA PRO A 110 -18.93 1.86 -7.32
C PRO A 110 -19.95 2.42 -8.31
N GLN A 111 -21.05 3.03 -7.86
CA GLN A 111 -22.09 3.52 -8.78
C GLN A 111 -21.61 4.65 -9.73
N TYR A 112 -20.47 5.28 -9.44
CA TYR A 112 -19.92 6.38 -10.22
C TYR A 112 -18.93 5.96 -11.28
N PHE A 113 -18.64 4.66 -11.40
CA PHE A 113 -17.71 4.10 -12.37
C PHE A 113 -18.42 3.18 -13.35
N GLN A 114 -17.85 3.03 -14.55
CA GLN A 114 -18.31 2.04 -15.51
C GLN A 114 -17.98 0.64 -14.97
N ASP A 115 -18.85 -0.34 -15.23
CA ASP A 115 -18.88 -1.70 -14.65
C ASP A 115 -17.55 -2.49 -14.67
N ASN A 116 -16.53 -2.03 -15.40
CA ASN A 116 -15.21 -2.66 -15.51
C ASN A 116 -14.15 -2.09 -14.54
N PHE A 117 -14.34 -0.93 -13.91
CA PHE A 117 -13.32 -0.29 -13.07
C PHE A 117 -13.26 -0.84 -11.64
N ILE A 118 -14.42 -1.22 -11.09
CA ILE A 118 -14.64 -1.49 -9.67
C ILE A 118 -14.00 -2.80 -9.22
N THR A 119 -13.85 -3.77 -10.11
CA THR A 119 -13.55 -5.14 -9.71
C THR A 119 -12.06 -5.45 -9.64
N PHE A 120 -11.20 -4.70 -10.36
CA PHE A 120 -9.79 -5.07 -10.51
C PHE A 120 -8.79 -4.00 -10.04
N SER A 121 -9.09 -2.72 -10.23
CA SER A 121 -8.09 -1.65 -10.04
C SER A 121 -8.17 -0.98 -8.67
N SER A 122 -9.35 -0.65 -8.14
CA SER A 122 -9.46 0.04 -6.84
C SER A 122 -9.03 -0.86 -5.67
N SER A 123 -9.53 -2.10 -5.59
CA SER A 123 -9.26 -2.99 -4.45
C SER A 123 -7.78 -3.35 -4.28
N ARG A 124 -7.07 -3.65 -5.39
CA ARG A 124 -5.66 -4.09 -5.33
C ARG A 124 -4.67 -2.93 -5.21
N LEU A 125 -4.88 -1.82 -5.92
CA LEU A 125 -3.94 -0.69 -5.89
C LEU A 125 -4.07 0.15 -4.62
N GLN A 126 -5.30 0.35 -4.15
CA GLN A 126 -5.58 1.07 -2.90
C GLN A 126 -5.07 0.27 -1.69
N SER A 127 -5.11 -1.07 -1.75
CA SER A 127 -4.49 -1.92 -0.72
C SER A 127 -2.96 -1.90 -0.74
N HIS A 128 -2.30 -1.83 -1.91
CA HIS A 128 -0.84 -1.70 -1.95
C HIS A 128 -0.37 -0.35 -1.40
N HIS A 129 -0.98 0.77 -1.77
CA HIS A 129 -0.59 2.08 -1.25
C HIS A 129 -0.75 2.17 0.28
N ALA A 130 -1.89 1.71 0.81
CA ALA A 130 -2.13 1.62 2.24
C ALA A 130 -1.12 0.68 2.93
N ALA A 131 -0.79 -0.45 2.32
CA ALA A 131 0.19 -1.38 2.89
C ALA A 131 1.61 -0.79 2.89
N VAL A 132 2.02 -0.01 1.87
CA VAL A 132 3.31 0.71 1.88
C VAL A 132 3.33 1.77 2.99
N ARG A 133 2.24 2.51 3.19
CA ARG A 133 2.11 3.48 4.29
C ARG A 133 2.28 2.81 5.66
N LYS A 134 1.63 1.67 5.87
CA LYS A 134 1.80 0.88 7.11
C LYS A 134 3.25 0.45 7.33
N VAL A 135 3.96 0.06 6.27
CA VAL A 135 5.40 -0.25 6.35
C VAL A 135 6.21 0.98 6.70
N LEU A 136 5.87 2.16 6.15
CA LEU A 136 6.53 3.42 6.50
C LEU A 136 6.40 3.73 8.00
N ASP A 137 5.21 3.54 8.57
CA ASP A 137 4.98 3.79 9.99
C ASP A 137 5.78 2.83 10.88
N GLY A 138 5.90 1.56 10.47
CA GLY A 138 6.66 0.51 11.16
C GLY A 138 8.16 0.44 10.86
N LEU A 139 8.77 1.40 10.14
CA LEU A 139 10.19 1.31 9.75
C LEU A 139 11.15 1.18 10.95
N ARG A 140 10.79 1.77 12.10
CA ARG A 140 11.62 1.72 13.31
C ARG A 140 11.65 0.32 13.94
N ASP A 141 10.64 -0.49 13.69
CA ASP A 141 10.51 -1.84 14.25
C ASP A 141 11.23 -2.89 13.38
N LEU A 142 11.62 -2.52 12.15
CA LEU A 142 12.30 -3.44 11.24
C LEU A 142 13.75 -3.70 11.66
N PRO A 143 14.24 -4.94 11.53
CA PRO A 143 15.66 -5.26 11.72
C PRO A 143 16.57 -4.41 10.83
N TYR A 144 17.79 -4.13 11.30
CA TYR A 144 18.75 -3.33 10.55
C TYR A 144 19.07 -3.94 9.18
N GLU A 145 19.16 -5.26 9.12
CA GLU A 145 19.43 -6.04 7.92
C GLU A 145 18.31 -5.88 6.88
N THR A 146 17.06 -5.83 7.34
CA THR A 146 15.86 -5.57 6.52
C THR A 146 15.92 -4.16 5.93
N LEU A 147 16.19 -3.14 6.74
CA LEU A 147 16.34 -1.75 6.28
C LEU A 147 17.46 -1.60 5.24
N LEU A 148 18.60 -2.27 5.47
CA LEU A 148 19.73 -2.22 4.55
C LEU A 148 19.41 -2.90 3.22
N ALA A 149 18.69 -4.02 3.25
CA ALA A 149 18.22 -4.71 2.05
C ALA A 149 17.17 -3.86 1.29
N MET A 150 16.22 -3.23 1.99
CA MET A 150 15.26 -2.29 1.39
C MET A 150 15.99 -1.13 0.69
N HIS A 151 16.91 -0.45 1.38
CA HIS A 151 17.70 0.64 0.81
C HIS A 151 18.44 0.22 -0.47
N ARG A 152 19.03 -0.98 -0.49
CA ARG A 152 19.68 -1.53 -1.69
C ARG A 152 18.70 -1.74 -2.84
N LYS A 153 17.50 -2.25 -2.57
CA LYS A 153 16.46 -2.46 -3.59
C LYS A 153 15.94 -1.14 -4.14
N LEU A 154 15.70 -0.15 -3.27
CA LEU A 154 15.24 1.19 -3.65
C LEU A 154 16.23 1.94 -4.55
N LYS A 155 17.55 1.73 -4.37
CA LYS A 155 18.57 2.38 -5.20
C LYS A 155 18.59 1.91 -6.67
N GLY A 156 17.93 0.80 -7.01
CA GLY A 156 17.72 0.35 -8.40
C GLY A 156 18.98 -0.01 -9.21
N GLY A 157 20.16 -0.06 -8.59
CA GLY A 157 21.44 -0.27 -9.29
C GLY A 157 21.80 -1.73 -9.55
N ARG A 158 22.85 -1.96 -10.35
CA ARG A 158 23.45 -3.28 -10.63
C ARG A 158 23.64 -4.03 -9.31
N GLN A 159 22.99 -5.18 -9.17
CA GLN A 159 22.98 -5.97 -7.95
C GLN A 159 24.41 -6.44 -7.65
N SER A 160 25.10 -5.76 -6.74
CA SER A 160 26.29 -6.33 -6.12
C SER A 160 25.85 -7.56 -5.35
N LEU A 161 26.41 -8.74 -5.65
CA LEU A 161 26.14 -9.94 -4.88
C LEU A 161 26.25 -9.63 -3.38
N PRO A 162 25.32 -10.11 -2.55
CA PRO A 162 25.47 -9.99 -1.10
C PRO A 162 26.78 -10.68 -0.71
N GLN A 163 27.72 -9.90 -0.19
CA GLN A 163 28.98 -10.43 0.32
C GLN A 163 28.89 -10.53 1.84
N LEU A 164 29.43 -11.62 2.39
CA LEU A 164 29.67 -11.79 3.82
C LEU A 164 30.81 -10.85 4.25
N ARG A 165 30.52 -9.55 4.29
CA ARG A 165 31.46 -8.55 4.80
C ARG A 165 31.13 -8.27 6.27
N PRO A 166 32.16 -8.02 7.10
CA PRO A 166 31.92 -7.48 8.43
C PRO A 166 31.06 -6.22 8.35
N LYS A 167 30.20 -5.99 9.36
CA LYS A 167 29.37 -4.78 9.45
C LYS A 167 30.30 -3.58 9.26
N LYS A 168 30.14 -2.85 8.15
CA LYS A 168 30.84 -1.57 7.96
C LYS A 168 30.36 -0.66 9.09
N SER A 169 31.22 -0.41 10.06
CA SER A 169 30.95 0.54 11.14
C SER A 169 30.83 1.93 10.54
N GLY A 170 29.82 2.69 10.97
CA GLY A 170 29.61 4.08 10.58
C GLY A 170 28.25 4.44 9.97
N TRP A 171 27.39 3.46 9.64
CA TRP A 171 26.02 3.76 9.25
C TRP A 171 25.15 3.95 10.49
N ASN A 172 24.74 5.20 10.74
CA ASN A 172 23.72 5.51 11.75
C ASN A 172 22.38 4.90 11.31
N ARG A 173 21.77 4.06 12.14
CA ARG A 173 20.46 3.44 11.90
C ARG A 173 19.40 4.50 11.57
N ASP A 174 19.40 5.63 12.26
CA ASP A 174 18.43 6.71 12.02
C ASP A 174 18.62 7.34 10.64
N SER A 175 19.87 7.49 10.21
CA SER A 175 20.20 7.97 8.86
C SER A 175 19.67 7.00 7.80
N LEU A 176 19.83 5.69 8.02
CA LEU A 176 19.30 4.67 7.12
C LEU A 176 17.76 4.71 7.06
N ILE A 177 17.08 4.80 8.20
CA ILE A 177 15.61 4.92 8.27
C ILE A 177 15.15 6.15 7.51
N ASN A 178 15.78 7.30 7.74
CA ASN A 178 15.44 8.56 7.08
C ASN A 178 15.64 8.48 5.56
N GLN A 179 16.71 7.83 5.09
CA GLN A 179 16.96 7.60 3.67
C GLN A 179 15.88 6.70 3.04
N VAL A 180 15.59 5.56 3.67
CA VAL A 180 14.54 4.62 3.20
C VAL A 180 13.19 5.32 3.14
N ARG A 181 12.79 6.02 4.21
CA ARG A 181 11.54 6.78 4.28
C ARG A 181 11.45 7.80 3.16
N LYS A 182 12.46 8.67 3.03
CA LYS A 182 12.50 9.74 2.02
C LYS A 182 12.40 9.19 0.60
N THR A 183 13.08 8.08 0.31
CA THR A 183 13.01 7.46 -1.02
C THR A 183 11.63 6.87 -1.30
N ILE A 184 11.03 6.16 -0.35
CA ILE A 184 9.69 5.60 -0.51
C ILE A 184 8.65 6.71 -0.67
N GLU A 185 8.66 7.73 0.19
CA GLU A 185 7.74 8.87 0.11
C GLU A 185 7.84 9.60 -1.24
N LYS A 186 9.06 9.78 -1.75
CA LYS A 186 9.28 10.34 -3.09
C LYS A 186 8.64 9.45 -4.16
N MET A 187 8.91 8.14 -4.16
CA MET A 187 8.34 7.21 -5.13
C MET A 187 6.81 7.14 -5.06
N LEU A 188 6.23 7.22 -3.85
CA LEU A 188 4.78 7.31 -3.67
C LEU A 188 4.20 8.62 -4.20
N SER A 189 4.91 9.74 -4.02
CA SER A 189 4.46 11.05 -4.54
C SER A 189 4.50 11.14 -6.07
N GLU A 190 5.33 10.30 -6.72
CA GLU A 190 5.44 10.19 -8.17
C GLU A 190 4.43 9.20 -8.78
N LEU A 191 3.74 8.40 -7.95
CA LEU A 191 2.76 7.42 -8.38
C LEU A 191 1.41 8.10 -8.66
N SER A 192 0.85 7.90 -9.86
CA SER A 192 -0.56 8.19 -10.10
C SER A 192 -1.44 7.00 -9.68
N ILE A 193 -2.72 7.22 -9.41
CA ILE A 193 -3.63 6.10 -9.11
C ILE A 193 -3.81 5.28 -10.37
N GLY A 194 -3.78 3.95 -10.24
CA GLY A 194 -3.75 3.08 -11.41
C GLY A 194 -2.35 2.57 -11.70
N ASP A 195 -1.32 3.33 -11.32
CA ASP A 195 0.06 2.92 -11.54
C ASP A 195 0.44 1.78 -10.60
N GLU A 196 1.05 0.75 -11.16
CA GLU A 196 1.72 -0.27 -10.37
C GLU A 196 2.89 0.35 -9.59
N LEU A 197 3.19 -0.24 -8.43
CA LEU A 197 4.36 0.14 -7.67
C LEU A 197 5.61 -0.04 -8.52
N GLN A 198 6.42 1.02 -8.61
CA GLN A 198 7.71 1.01 -9.30
C GLN A 198 8.53 -0.21 -8.86
N GLU A 199 9.16 -0.90 -9.80
CA GLU A 199 9.89 -2.16 -9.53
C GLU A 199 10.86 -2.09 -8.33
N PRO A 200 11.65 -1.02 -8.13
CA PRO A 200 12.50 -0.87 -6.94
C PRO A 200 11.71 -0.86 -5.62
N LEU A 201 10.57 -0.17 -5.60
CA LEU A 201 9.68 -0.08 -4.44
C LEU A 201 9.01 -1.42 -4.17
N THR A 202 8.49 -2.08 -5.20
CA THR A 202 7.93 -3.43 -5.13
C THR A 202 8.93 -4.43 -4.53
N LYS A 203 10.17 -4.43 -5.03
CA LYS A 203 11.23 -5.31 -4.51
C LYS A 203 11.63 -4.95 -3.08
N ALA A 204 11.58 -3.68 -2.69
CA ALA A 204 11.85 -3.27 -1.32
C ALA A 204 10.74 -3.71 -0.36
N MET A 205 9.47 -3.60 -0.76
CA MET A 205 8.34 -4.07 0.05
C MET A 205 8.34 -5.59 0.20
N ALA A 206 8.73 -6.33 -0.84
CA ALA A 206 8.90 -7.78 -0.77
C ALA A 206 9.92 -8.22 0.31
N VAL A 207 10.98 -7.43 0.54
CA VAL A 207 11.96 -7.68 1.61
C VAL A 207 11.29 -7.64 3.00
N VAL A 208 10.32 -6.75 3.20
CA VAL A 208 9.57 -6.68 4.47
C VAL A 208 8.75 -7.95 4.67
N GLY A 209 8.02 -8.40 3.65
CA GLY A 209 7.29 -9.67 3.69
C GLY A 209 8.19 -10.86 4.04
N LEU A 210 9.39 -10.93 3.45
CA LEU A 210 10.39 -11.95 3.77
C LEU A 210 10.90 -11.84 5.21
N SER A 211 11.11 -10.62 5.70
CA SER A 211 11.54 -10.41 7.10
C SER A 211 10.47 -10.85 8.09
N LEU A 212 9.19 -10.65 7.77
CA LEU A 212 8.08 -11.07 8.63
C LEU A 212 7.92 -12.59 8.65
N LYS A 213 8.18 -13.29 7.54
CA LYS A 213 8.20 -14.77 7.48
C LYS A 213 9.21 -15.40 8.46
N LEU A 214 10.21 -14.65 8.92
CA LEU A 214 11.20 -15.12 9.90
C LEU A 214 10.70 -14.99 11.35
N ILE A 215 9.54 -14.36 11.59
CA ILE A 215 8.94 -14.26 12.92
C ILE A 215 8.22 -15.59 13.22
N PRO A 216 8.46 -16.22 14.38
CA PRO A 216 7.77 -17.45 14.77
C PRO A 216 6.25 -17.28 14.74
N GLY A 217 5.53 -18.25 14.16
CA GLY A 217 4.06 -18.22 14.07
C GLY A 217 3.50 -17.47 12.85
N PHE A 218 4.34 -16.83 12.04
CA PHE A 218 3.91 -16.06 10.86
C PHE A 218 3.58 -16.93 9.61
N HIS A 219 3.67 -18.26 9.74
CA HIS A 219 3.49 -19.22 8.64
C HIS A 219 2.05 -19.26 8.08
N ASN A 220 1.07 -18.74 8.83
CA ASN A 220 -0.35 -18.79 8.49
C ASN A 220 -0.95 -17.40 8.18
N SER A 221 -0.14 -16.33 8.17
CA SER A 221 -0.64 -14.98 7.90
C SER A 221 -0.67 -14.67 6.40
N THR A 222 -1.78 -14.13 5.92
CA THR A 222 -1.88 -13.53 4.59
C THR A 222 -1.07 -12.24 4.53
N ILE A 223 0.17 -12.33 4.04
CA ILE A 223 1.00 -11.16 3.73
C ILE A 223 0.54 -10.58 2.40
N THR A 224 0.33 -9.27 2.33
CA THR A 224 0.17 -8.57 1.05
C THR A 224 1.39 -8.84 0.16
N GLU A 225 1.22 -9.64 -0.89
CA GLU A 225 2.28 -9.92 -1.85
C GLU A 225 2.48 -8.70 -2.76
N PHE A 226 3.46 -7.86 -2.42
CA PHE A 226 3.84 -6.75 -3.28
C PHE A 226 4.52 -7.21 -4.57
N HIS A 227 5.15 -8.39 -4.54
CA HIS A 227 5.87 -8.96 -5.68
C HIS A 227 5.45 -10.41 -5.93
N GLN A 228 5.11 -10.72 -7.17
CA GLN A 228 4.68 -12.05 -7.57
C GLN A 228 5.90 -12.95 -7.84
N PHE A 229 6.26 -13.77 -6.86
CA PHE A 229 7.28 -14.80 -7.01
C PHE A 229 6.71 -16.06 -7.66
N SER A 230 7.54 -16.79 -8.41
CA SER A 230 7.16 -18.12 -8.91
C SER A 230 6.93 -19.10 -7.75
N PRO A 231 6.12 -20.16 -7.94
CA PRO A 231 5.88 -21.17 -6.91
C PRO A 231 7.16 -21.78 -6.34
N GLU A 232 8.14 -22.04 -7.20
CA GLU A 232 9.44 -22.62 -6.82
C GLU A 232 10.22 -21.68 -5.90
N ILE A 233 10.20 -20.38 -6.19
CA ILE A 233 10.84 -19.36 -5.35
C ILE A 233 10.13 -19.26 -4.00
N LYS A 234 8.80 -19.35 -3.96
CA LYS A 234 8.04 -19.31 -2.69
C LYS A 234 8.38 -20.51 -1.81
N ILE A 235 8.44 -21.71 -2.39
CA ILE A 235 8.87 -22.93 -1.69
C ILE A 235 10.27 -22.74 -1.11
N LEU A 236 11.21 -22.25 -1.93
CA LEU A 236 12.59 -22.01 -1.49
C LEU A 236 12.67 -20.97 -0.36
N GLN A 237 11.90 -19.88 -0.43
CA GLN A 237 11.83 -18.88 0.63
C GLN A 237 11.37 -19.51 1.95
N ASP A 238 10.37 -20.39 1.90
CA ASP A 238 9.83 -21.05 3.10
C ASP A 238 10.81 -22.09 3.66
N GLU A 239 11.52 -22.83 2.79
CA GLU A 239 12.61 -23.74 3.20
C GLU A 239 13.76 -23.00 3.89
N ILE A 240 14.22 -21.88 3.32
CA ILE A 240 15.26 -21.04 3.92
C ILE A 240 14.78 -20.48 5.26
N SER A 241 13.53 -20.02 5.35
CA SER A 241 12.97 -19.49 6.59
C SER A 241 12.92 -20.56 7.69
N ARG A 242 12.50 -21.78 7.36
CA ARG A 242 12.53 -22.93 8.26
C ARG A 242 13.96 -23.27 8.70
N ALA A 243 14.92 -23.29 7.79
CA ALA A 243 16.32 -23.56 8.11
C ALA A 243 16.91 -22.52 9.07
N ILE A 244 16.66 -21.22 8.82
CA ILE A 244 17.08 -20.14 9.71
C ILE A 244 16.46 -20.30 11.10
N TRP A 245 15.17 -20.63 11.17
CA TRP A 245 14.48 -20.85 12.42
C TRP A 245 15.08 -22.01 13.22
N LEU A 246 15.29 -23.17 12.58
CA LEU A 246 15.90 -24.35 13.20
C LEU A 246 17.29 -24.06 13.80
N VAL A 247 18.08 -23.19 13.15
CA VAL A 247 19.39 -22.77 13.68
C VAL A 247 19.22 -21.87 14.91
N LYS A 248 18.26 -20.93 14.88
CA LYS A 248 18.00 -20.01 16.00
C LYS A 248 17.43 -20.70 17.24
N THR A 249 16.68 -21.79 17.08
CA THR A 249 16.05 -22.51 18.20
C THR A 249 16.91 -23.62 18.81
N LYS A 250 18.05 -23.95 18.19
CA LYS A 250 19.00 -24.96 18.69
C LYS A 250 20.15 -24.38 19.52
N ILE A 251 20.23 -23.05 19.62
CA ILE A 251 21.14 -22.28 20.48
C ILE A 251 20.34 -21.81 21.69
#